data_AF-A0A286Y3L0-F1
#
_entry.id   AF-A0A286Y3L0-F1
#
_cell.length_a   1.000
_cell.length_b   1.000
_cell.length_c   1.000
_cell.angle_alpha   90.00
_cell.angle_beta   90.00
_cell.angle_gamma   90.00
#
_symmetry.space_group_name_H-M   'P 1'
#
loop_
_entity.id
_entity.type
_entity.pdbx_description
1 polymer ?
#
loop_
_entity_poly.entity_id
_entity_poly.type
_entity_poly.pdbx_seq_one_letter_code
_entity_poly.pdbx_strand_id
1 'polypeptide(L)'
;MFLTVKLLLGRKCSLKVSGQESVAMLKKLVSEQLQVPEEQQHLMFRGQLLDDNKCLSDYCIGPNASINVIVRPLDKAAADKDQAQPLWHQLDRVLAKHFGPQDAKAVLQLLRQEHEERLQRVSLEALEQLACHLLAEQQCMELAGEEELPSSCKGEEEEKEEEKAKEEEKEEEKAAD
;
A
#
# COMPACT_ATOMS: atom_id res chain seq x y z
N MET A 1 -20.48 10.77 -18.21
CA MET A 1 -19.17 11.38 -17.87
C MET A 1 -18.10 10.29 -17.81
N PHE A 2 -16.83 10.64 -17.99
CA PHE A 2 -15.71 9.70 -17.82
C PHE A 2 -15.06 9.93 -16.46
N LEU A 3 -14.78 8.84 -15.75
CA LEU A 3 -14.06 8.86 -14.48
C LEU A 3 -12.78 8.03 -14.60
N THR A 4 -11.72 8.49 -13.94
CA THR A 4 -10.48 7.71 -13.83
C THR A 4 -10.42 7.10 -12.44
N VAL A 5 -10.44 5.77 -12.38
CA VAL A 5 -10.30 5.04 -11.14
C VAL A 5 -8.86 4.57 -11.00
N LYS A 6 -8.22 4.87 -9.87
CA LYS A 6 -6.82 4.53 -9.57
C LYS A 6 -6.77 3.57 -8.39
N LEU A 7 -6.14 2.41 -8.59
CA LEU A 7 -5.81 1.47 -7.53
C LEU A 7 -4.45 1.85 -6.91
N LEU A 8 -4.25 1.53 -5.64
CA LEU A 8 -2.95 1.74 -4.96
C LEU A 8 -1.81 0.94 -5.61
N LEU A 9 -2.12 -0.20 -6.23
CA LEU A 9 -1.17 -1.06 -6.96
C LEU A 9 -0.78 -0.52 -8.35
N GLY A 10 -0.93 0.79 -8.59
CA GLY A 10 -0.60 1.45 -9.86
C GLY A 10 -1.54 1.17 -11.03
N ARG A 11 -2.49 0.24 -10.90
CA ARG A 11 -3.52 -0.04 -11.92
C ARG A 11 -4.51 1.10 -12.03
N LYS A 12 -4.84 1.52 -13.24
CA LYS A 12 -5.83 2.59 -13.50
C LYS A 12 -6.82 2.12 -14.57
N CYS A 13 -8.09 2.45 -14.41
CA CYS A 13 -9.11 2.19 -15.43
C CYS A 13 -9.98 3.44 -15.65
N SER A 14 -10.45 3.61 -16.89
CA SER A 14 -11.39 4.67 -17.24
C SER A 14 -12.79 4.09 -17.34
N LEU A 15 -13.72 4.61 -16.55
CA LEU A 15 -15.12 4.16 -16.51
C LEU A 15 -16.03 5.23 -17.06
N LYS A 16 -17.06 4.82 -17.81
CA LYS A 16 -18.13 5.69 -18.30
C LYS A 16 -19.35 5.50 -17.42
N VAL A 17 -19.71 6.53 -16.65
CA VAL A 17 -20.85 6.52 -15.73
C VAL A 17 -21.66 7.80 -15.87
N SER A 18 -22.91 7.80 -15.43
CA SER A 18 -23.73 9.00 -15.27
C SER A 18 -23.51 9.65 -13.89
N GLY A 19 -23.63 10.99 -13.80
CA GLY A 19 -23.50 11.71 -12.52
C GLY A 19 -24.60 11.39 -11.50
N GLN A 20 -25.70 10.78 -11.95
CA GLN A 20 -26.84 10.37 -11.12
C GLN A 20 -26.73 8.92 -10.62
N GLU A 21 -25.68 8.19 -11.02
CA GLU A 21 -25.47 6.84 -10.53
C GLU A 21 -25.02 6.84 -9.07
N SER A 22 -25.32 5.74 -8.38
CA SER A 22 -24.91 5.52 -7.00
C SER A 22 -23.45 5.05 -6.92
N VAL A 23 -22.83 5.31 -5.77
CA VAL A 23 -21.49 4.80 -5.47
C VAL A 23 -21.45 3.27 -5.48
N ALA A 24 -22.53 2.60 -5.08
CA ALA A 24 -22.66 1.15 -5.17
C ALA A 24 -22.53 0.61 -6.62
N MET A 25 -23.14 1.28 -7.59
CA MET A 25 -23.02 0.91 -9.01
C MET A 25 -21.57 1.08 -9.51
N LEU A 26 -20.90 2.15 -9.07
CA LEU A 26 -19.50 2.38 -9.40
C LEU A 26 -18.59 1.26 -8.83
N LYS A 27 -18.81 0.83 -7.58
CA LYS A 27 -18.05 -0.31 -6.99
C LYS A 27 -18.21 -1.60 -7.79
N LYS A 28 -19.41 -1.86 -8.31
CA LYS A 28 -19.66 -3.01 -9.18
C LYS A 28 -18.86 -2.94 -10.48
N LEU A 29 -18.86 -1.80 -11.15
CA LEU A 29 -18.06 -1.59 -12.37
C LEU A 29 -16.55 -1.70 -12.09
N VAL A 30 -16.10 -1.21 -10.94
CA VAL A 30 -14.72 -1.36 -10.49
C VAL A 30 -14.39 -2.82 -10.19
N SER A 31 -15.33 -3.59 -9.63
CA SER A 31 -15.18 -5.03 -9.39
C SER A 31 -14.98 -5.79 -10.71
N GLU A 32 -15.78 -5.49 -11.72
CA GLU A 32 -15.69 -6.11 -13.05
C GLU A 32 -14.34 -5.80 -13.73
N GLN A 33 -13.84 -4.57 -13.61
CA GLN A 33 -12.64 -4.11 -14.33
C GLN A 33 -11.32 -4.37 -13.60
N LEU A 34 -11.32 -4.32 -12.27
CA LEU A 34 -10.13 -4.47 -11.44
C LEU A 34 -10.10 -5.81 -10.68
N GLN A 35 -11.17 -6.62 -10.75
CA GLN A 35 -11.32 -7.91 -10.08
C GLN A 35 -11.17 -7.82 -8.55
N VAL A 36 -11.60 -6.71 -7.95
CA VAL A 36 -11.59 -6.51 -6.50
C VAL A 36 -13.02 -6.70 -5.98
N PRO A 37 -13.29 -7.51 -4.94
CA PRO A 37 -14.62 -7.64 -4.36
C PRO A 37 -15.17 -6.31 -3.84
N GLU A 38 -16.47 -6.04 -4.07
CA GLU A 38 -17.14 -4.78 -3.68
C GLU A 38 -17.00 -4.47 -2.17
N GLU A 39 -17.01 -5.51 -1.32
CA GLU A 39 -16.86 -5.40 0.13
C GLU A 39 -15.46 -4.92 0.56
N GLN A 40 -14.44 -5.21 -0.24
CA GLN A 40 -13.05 -4.82 0.03
C GLN A 40 -12.71 -3.45 -0.57
N GLN A 41 -13.59 -2.92 -1.44
CA GLN A 41 -13.36 -1.66 -2.13
C GLN A 41 -13.82 -0.46 -1.31
N HIS A 42 -12.89 0.46 -1.09
CA HIS A 42 -13.18 1.78 -0.53
C HIS A 42 -12.84 2.86 -1.55
N LEU A 43 -13.88 3.48 -2.10
CA LEU A 43 -13.74 4.56 -3.06
C LEU A 43 -13.53 5.88 -2.32
N MET A 44 -12.46 6.59 -2.66
CA MET A 44 -12.06 7.84 -2.01
C MET A 44 -11.89 8.94 -3.05
N PHE A 45 -12.54 10.08 -2.82
CA PHE A 45 -12.47 11.26 -3.66
C PHE A 45 -12.12 12.50 -2.82
N ARG A 46 -11.07 13.23 -3.19
CA ARG A 46 -10.61 14.46 -2.50
C ARG A 46 -10.46 14.31 -0.97
N GLY A 47 -10.03 13.15 -0.50
CA GLY A 47 -9.89 12.90 0.94
C GLY A 47 -11.14 12.35 1.63
N GLN A 48 -12.28 12.27 0.95
CA GLN A 48 -13.54 11.77 1.50
C GLN A 48 -13.85 10.36 1.00
N LEU A 49 -14.20 9.47 1.93
CA LEU A 49 -14.71 8.13 1.60
C LEU A 49 -16.14 8.27 1.06
N LEU A 50 -16.40 7.64 -0.07
CA LEU A 50 -17.73 7.65 -0.70
C LEU A 50 -18.63 6.60 -0.04
N ASP A 51 -19.79 7.04 0.44
CA ASP A 51 -20.85 6.19 0.96
C ASP A 51 -21.69 5.55 -0.16
N ASP A 52 -22.01 4.26 -0.04
CA ASP A 52 -22.80 3.50 -1.02
C ASP A 52 -24.22 4.03 -1.22
N ASN A 53 -24.77 4.70 -0.20
CA ASN A 53 -26.12 5.25 -0.19
C ASN A 53 -26.25 6.62 -0.88
N LYS A 54 -25.14 7.22 -1.33
CA LYS A 54 -25.14 8.54 -1.96
C LYS A 54 -24.82 8.44 -3.46
N CYS A 55 -25.22 9.47 -4.20
CA CYS A 55 -24.98 9.59 -5.63
C CYS A 55 -23.65 10.31 -5.91
N LEU A 56 -23.10 10.10 -7.11
CA LEU A 56 -21.87 10.78 -7.53
C LEU A 56 -22.06 12.32 -7.62
N SER A 57 -23.27 12.76 -7.91
CA SER A 57 -23.67 14.17 -7.93
C SER A 57 -23.54 14.86 -6.57
N ASP A 58 -23.79 14.12 -5.48
CA ASP A 58 -23.77 14.68 -4.11
C ASP A 58 -22.36 15.04 -3.67
N TYR A 59 -21.36 14.37 -4.25
CA TYR A 59 -19.94 14.63 -4.04
C TYR A 59 -19.34 15.58 -5.09
N CYS A 60 -20.19 16.20 -5.93
CA CYS A 60 -19.77 17.08 -7.03
C CYS A 60 -18.71 16.43 -7.93
N ILE A 61 -18.82 15.12 -8.19
CA ILE A 61 -17.87 14.39 -9.02
C ILE A 61 -18.10 14.79 -10.48
N GLY A 62 -17.16 15.56 -11.00
CA GLY A 62 -17.21 16.08 -12.37
C GLY A 62 -16.68 15.11 -13.43
N PRO A 63 -16.78 15.50 -14.72
CA PRO A 63 -16.13 14.79 -15.81
C PRO A 63 -14.61 14.81 -15.63
N ASN A 64 -13.97 13.68 -15.92
CA ASN A 64 -12.53 13.44 -15.77
C ASN A 64 -12.02 13.49 -14.32
N ALA A 65 -12.92 13.34 -13.34
CA ALA A 65 -12.51 13.23 -11.94
C ALA A 65 -11.74 11.92 -11.68
N SER A 66 -10.75 11.98 -10.79
CA SER A 66 -9.98 10.81 -10.37
C SER A 66 -10.41 10.31 -8.99
N ILE A 67 -10.82 9.04 -8.91
CA ILE A 67 -11.21 8.36 -7.68
C ILE A 67 -10.14 7.34 -7.33
N ASN A 68 -9.71 7.32 -6.07
CA ASN A 68 -8.77 6.30 -5.59
C ASN A 68 -9.54 5.15 -4.96
N VAL A 69 -9.14 3.92 -5.26
CA VAL A 69 -9.68 2.71 -4.64
C VAL A 69 -8.65 2.19 -3.66
N ILE A 70 -9.04 2.15 -2.40
CA ILE A 70 -8.28 1.52 -1.34
C ILE A 70 -8.86 0.12 -1.18
N VAL A 71 -8.02 -0.89 -1.34
CA VAL A 71 -8.39 -2.27 -1.05
C VAL A 71 -8.04 -2.51 0.40
N ARG A 72 -9.05 -2.74 1.25
CA ARG A 72 -8.80 -3.29 2.58
C ARG A 72 -9.12 -4.78 2.52
N PRO A 73 -8.17 -5.67 2.83
CA PRO A 73 -8.53 -7.05 3.07
C PRO A 73 -9.57 -7.01 4.19
N LEU A 74 -10.78 -7.50 3.90
CA LEU A 74 -11.78 -7.70 4.93
C LEU A 74 -11.15 -8.71 5.88
N ASP A 75 -10.74 -8.23 7.06
CA ASP A 75 -10.36 -9.08 8.17
C ASP A 75 -11.58 -9.93 8.48
N LYS A 76 -11.66 -11.07 7.81
CA LYS A 76 -12.57 -12.14 8.16
C LYS A 76 -12.00 -12.73 9.44
N ALA A 77 -12.17 -11.98 10.53
CA ALA A 77 -11.80 -12.31 11.91
C ALA A 77 -12.67 -13.45 12.48
N ALA A 78 -13.19 -14.33 11.62
CA ALA A 78 -13.84 -15.58 11.99
C ALA A 78 -13.64 -16.57 10.84
N ALA A 79 -12.79 -17.57 11.08
CA ALA A 79 -12.44 -18.66 10.17
C ALA A 79 -11.50 -18.29 9.00
N ASP A 80 -10.24 -17.99 9.33
CA ASP A 80 -9.15 -18.91 8.96
C ASP A 80 -7.88 -18.58 9.78
N LYS A 81 -7.66 -19.29 10.88
CA LYS A 81 -6.34 -19.35 11.53
C LYS A 81 -5.36 -20.23 10.74
N ASP A 82 -5.74 -20.69 9.54
CA ASP A 82 -5.08 -21.78 8.83
C ASP A 82 -4.28 -21.36 7.58
N GLN A 83 -4.45 -20.15 7.03
CA GLN A 83 -3.68 -19.78 5.82
C GLN A 83 -2.21 -19.39 6.09
N ALA A 84 -1.80 -19.23 7.36
CA ALA A 84 -0.41 -18.98 7.72
C ALA A 84 0.34 -20.21 8.27
N GLN A 85 -0.24 -21.42 8.31
CA GLN A 85 0.43 -22.55 8.98
C GLN A 85 0.36 -23.93 8.30
N PRO A 86 1.01 -24.11 7.13
CA PRO A 86 1.44 -25.44 6.71
C PRO A 86 2.59 -25.99 7.58
N LEU A 87 3.35 -25.13 8.26
CA LEU A 87 4.54 -25.54 9.04
C LEU A 87 4.18 -26.29 10.32
N TRP A 88 3.13 -25.89 11.04
CA TRP A 88 2.77 -26.54 12.31
C TRP A 88 2.14 -27.91 12.08
N HIS A 89 1.39 -28.07 10.98
CA HIS A 89 0.93 -29.38 10.51
C HIS A 89 2.10 -30.29 10.10
N GLN A 90 3.12 -29.72 9.46
CA GLN A 90 4.33 -30.46 9.12
C GLN A 90 5.13 -30.85 10.38
N LEU A 91 5.20 -29.96 11.36
CA LEU A 91 5.84 -30.23 12.64
C LEU A 91 5.07 -31.29 13.43
N ASP A 92 3.74 -31.23 13.47
CA ASP A 92 2.89 -32.26 14.07
C ASP A 92 3.13 -33.63 13.42
N ARG A 93 3.20 -33.67 12.09
CA ARG A 93 3.52 -34.89 11.34
C ARG A 93 4.92 -35.45 11.63
N VAL A 94 5.90 -34.59 11.92
CA VAL A 94 7.25 -35.01 12.31
C VAL A 94 7.26 -35.49 13.77
N LEU A 95 6.62 -34.76 14.68
CA LEU A 95 6.53 -35.12 16.08
C LEU A 95 5.77 -36.43 16.28
N ALA A 96 4.69 -36.65 15.53
CA ALA A 96 3.92 -37.90 15.56
C ALA A 96 4.71 -39.14 15.11
N LYS A 97 5.85 -38.98 14.41
CA LYS A 97 6.73 -40.10 14.03
C LYS A 97 7.73 -40.48 15.11
N HIS A 98 8.05 -39.57 16.03
CA HIS A 98 9.12 -39.74 17.02
C HIS A 98 8.64 -39.76 18.47
N PHE A 99 7.47 -39.18 18.76
CA PHE A 99 6.93 -39.01 20.10
C PHE A 99 5.55 -39.67 20.25
N GLY A 100 5.17 -39.99 21.49
CA GLY A 100 3.81 -40.41 21.80
C GLY A 100 2.80 -39.30 21.51
N PRO A 101 1.52 -39.62 21.25
CA PRO A 101 0.51 -38.62 20.86
C PRO A 101 0.26 -37.55 21.95
N GLN A 102 0.50 -37.89 23.21
CA GLN A 102 0.40 -36.93 24.33
C GLN A 102 1.59 -35.97 24.35
N ASP A 103 2.80 -36.49 24.20
CA ASP A 103 4.03 -35.69 24.21
C ASP A 103 4.13 -34.80 22.97
N ALA A 104 3.77 -35.32 21.80
CA ALA A 104 3.73 -34.54 20.56
C ALA A 104 2.81 -33.31 20.69
N LYS A 105 1.61 -33.51 21.29
CA LYS A 105 0.67 -32.43 21.55
C LYS A 105 1.19 -31.43 22.57
N ALA A 106 1.82 -31.91 23.65
CA ALA A 106 2.41 -31.05 24.68
C ALA A 106 3.55 -30.18 24.11
N VAL A 107 4.43 -30.77 23.30
CA VAL A 107 5.53 -30.04 22.64
C VAL A 107 4.99 -28.98 21.67
N LEU A 108 3.96 -29.30 20.88
CA LEU A 108 3.33 -28.31 19.99
C LEU A 108 2.71 -27.16 20.75
N GLN A 109 2.04 -27.45 21.88
CA GLN A 109 1.42 -26.43 22.71
C GLN A 109 2.47 -25.52 23.35
N LEU A 110 3.56 -26.09 23.85
CA LEU A 110 4.67 -25.35 24.43
C LEU A 110 5.34 -24.45 23.38
N LEU A 111 5.65 -25.00 22.19
CA LEU A 111 6.31 -24.26 21.13
C LEU A 111 5.42 -23.13 20.59
N ARG A 112 4.10 -23.34 20.52
CA ARG A 112 3.15 -22.27 20.17
C ARG A 112 3.15 -21.16 21.21
N GLN A 113 3.14 -21.50 22.49
CA GLN A 113 3.17 -20.53 23.58
C GLN A 113 4.48 -19.74 23.57
N GLU A 114 5.62 -20.40 23.40
CA GLU A 114 6.92 -19.74 23.28
C GLU A 114 6.96 -18.80 22.07
N HIS A 115 6.41 -19.23 20.93
CA HIS A 115 6.33 -18.38 19.74
C HIS A 115 5.48 -17.13 19.98
N GLU A 116 4.34 -17.27 20.65
CA GLU A 116 3.46 -16.14 21.01
C GLU A 116 4.16 -15.20 22.00
N GLU A 117 4.82 -15.73 23.02
CA GLU A 117 5.60 -14.92 23.96
C GLU A 117 6.76 -14.20 23.25
N ARG A 118 7.43 -14.85 22.30
CA ARG A 118 8.47 -14.23 21.49
C ARG A 118 7.92 -13.11 20.63
N LEU A 119 6.77 -13.31 19.98
CA LEU A 119 6.08 -12.28 19.19
C LEU A 119 5.72 -11.07 20.05
N GLN A 120 5.20 -11.30 21.26
CA GLN A 120 4.87 -10.23 22.20
C GLN A 120 6.11 -9.48 22.72
N ARG A 121 7.28 -10.14 22.75
CA ARG A 121 8.55 -9.55 23.19
C ARG A 121 9.35 -8.88 22.06
N VAL A 122 8.91 -8.97 20.80
CA VAL A 122 9.62 -8.29 19.70
C VAL A 122 9.53 -6.78 19.91
N SER A 123 10.68 -6.16 20.20
CA SER A 123 10.81 -4.71 20.31
C SER A 123 10.91 -4.06 18.94
N LEU A 124 10.67 -2.74 18.89
CA LEU A 124 10.88 -1.93 17.70
C LEU A 124 12.30 -2.10 17.15
N GLU A 125 13.30 -2.09 18.04
CA GLU A 125 14.71 -2.28 17.68
C GLU A 125 14.99 -3.62 16.99
N ALA A 126 14.39 -4.71 17.49
CA ALA A 126 14.55 -6.03 16.87
C ALA A 126 13.90 -6.09 15.48
N LEU A 127 12.77 -5.40 15.29
CA LEU A 127 12.11 -5.30 13.99
C LEU A 127 12.92 -4.46 13.01
N GLU A 128 13.52 -3.35 13.47
CA GLU A 128 14.41 -2.50 12.69
C GLU A 128 15.67 -3.27 12.23
N GLN A 129 16.30 -4.02 13.13
CA GLN A 129 17.44 -4.86 12.79
C GLN A 129 17.09 -5.93 11.74
N LEU A 130 15.93 -6.59 11.89
CA LEU A 130 15.45 -7.55 10.90
C LEU A 130 15.17 -6.89 9.54
N ALA A 131 14.55 -5.71 9.54
CA ALA A 131 14.30 -4.96 8.31
C ALA A 131 15.60 -4.56 7.62
N CYS A 132 16.60 -4.07 8.37
CA CYS A 132 17.92 -3.77 7.85
C CYS A 132 18.61 -5.01 7.26
N HIS A 133 18.49 -6.17 7.92
CA HIS A 133 19.07 -7.42 7.42
C HIS A 133 18.43 -7.86 6.10
N LEU A 134 17.10 -7.84 6.01
CA LEU A 134 16.37 -8.24 4.82
C LEU A 134 16.61 -7.29 3.63
N LEU A 135 16.71 -5.98 3.90
CA LEU A 135 17.06 -4.99 2.87
C LEU A 135 18.50 -5.18 2.38
N ALA A 136 19.44 -5.52 3.28
CA ALA A 136 20.80 -5.85 2.90
C ALA A 136 20.89 -7.15 2.07
N GLU A 137 20.11 -8.17 2.41
CA GLU A 137 20.01 -9.40 1.61
C GLU A 137 19.43 -9.14 0.21
N GLN A 138 18.45 -8.25 0.11
CA GLN A 138 17.84 -7.88 -1.16
C GLN A 138 18.83 -7.12 -2.07
N GLN A 139 19.65 -6.23 -1.50
CA GLN A 139 20.72 -5.54 -2.22
C GLN A 139 21.85 -6.49 -2.67
N CYS A 140 22.17 -7.53 -1.88
CA CYS A 140 23.13 -8.56 -2.30
C CYS A 140 22.66 -9.40 -3.50
N MET A 141 21.34 -9.55 -3.71
CA MET A 141 20.81 -10.20 -4.90
C MET A 141 20.82 -9.29 -6.14
N GLU A 142 20.66 -7.98 -5.96
CA GLU A 142 20.72 -7.00 -7.05
C GLU A 142 22.17 -6.79 -7.55
N LEU A 143 23.17 -6.82 -6.67
CA LEU A 143 24.59 -6.68 -7.02
C LEU A 143 25.19 -7.87 -7.78
N ALA A 144 24.46 -8.98 -7.93
CA ALA A 144 24.87 -10.10 -8.79
C ALA A 144 24.36 -9.97 -10.23
N GLY A 145 23.53 -8.96 -10.53
CA GLY A 145 22.85 -8.80 -11.82
C GLY A 145 23.19 -7.56 -12.64
N GLU A 146 23.92 -6.59 -12.10
CA GLU A 146 24.17 -5.31 -12.79
C GLU A 146 25.67 -4.96 -12.78
N GLU A 147 26.43 -5.58 -13.69
CA GLU A 147 27.52 -4.82 -14.33
C GLU A 147 26.93 -4.01 -15.49
N GLU A 148 27.24 -2.72 -15.43
CA GLU A 148 27.03 -1.66 -16.43
C GLU A 148 25.65 -1.01 -16.52
N LEU A 149 25.51 0.14 -15.83
CA LEU A 149 25.03 1.38 -16.46
C LEU A 149 25.68 2.60 -15.78
N PRO A 150 26.26 3.55 -16.55
CA PRO A 150 27.08 4.61 -15.99
C PRO A 150 26.26 5.78 -15.45
N SER A 151 26.70 6.20 -14.26
CA SER A 151 26.65 7.54 -13.69
C SER A 151 26.47 8.68 -14.70
N SER A 152 25.38 9.43 -14.55
CA SER A 152 25.35 10.86 -14.89
C SER A 152 24.29 11.59 -14.06
N CYS A 153 24.59 11.81 -12.78
CA CYS A 153 23.95 12.88 -12.02
C CYS A 153 24.69 14.19 -12.34
N LYS A 154 24.08 15.03 -13.19
CA LYS A 154 24.43 16.45 -13.30
C LYS A 154 23.16 17.29 -13.33
N GLY A 155 22.95 17.98 -12.22
CA GLY A 155 22.54 19.39 -12.17
C GLY A 155 21.09 19.71 -12.48
N GLU A 156 20.24 19.72 -11.46
CA GLU A 156 19.06 20.61 -11.38
C GLU A 156 18.84 21.02 -9.91
N GLU A 157 19.78 21.78 -9.35
CA GLU A 157 19.56 22.63 -8.18
C GLU A 157 20.30 23.96 -8.41
N GLU A 158 19.87 24.74 -9.40
CA GLU A 158 20.28 26.14 -9.57
C GLU A 158 19.33 26.89 -10.52
N GLU A 159 18.03 26.89 -10.19
CA GLU A 159 17.07 27.85 -10.77
C GLU A 159 16.13 28.33 -9.66
N LYS A 160 16.65 29.13 -8.73
CA LYS A 160 15.80 29.93 -7.84
C LYS A 160 16.44 31.21 -7.28
N GLU A 161 17.56 31.67 -7.84
CA GLU A 161 18.24 32.88 -7.36
C GLU A 161 18.34 33.99 -8.41
N GLU A 162 17.67 33.86 -9.56
CA GLU A 162 17.71 34.87 -10.64
C GLU A 162 16.44 35.76 -10.73
N GLU A 163 15.46 35.59 -9.84
CA GLU A 163 14.25 36.43 -9.81
C GLU A 163 14.29 37.55 -8.74
N LYS A 164 15.40 37.68 -7.98
CA LYS A 164 15.57 38.71 -6.95
C LYS A 164 16.46 39.88 -7.36
N ALA A 165 17.19 39.78 -8.48
CA ALA A 165 18.12 40.82 -8.94
C ALA A 165 17.52 41.83 -9.93
N LYS A 166 16.22 41.76 -10.25
CA LYS A 166 15.53 42.66 -11.19
C LYS A 166 14.59 43.68 -10.55
N GLU A 167 14.49 43.71 -9.22
CA GLU A 167 13.66 44.68 -8.50
C GLU A 167 14.47 45.83 -7.85
N GLU A 168 15.80 45.73 -7.75
CA GLU A 168 16.65 46.81 -7.21
C GLU A 168 17.16 47.80 -8.28
N GLU A 169 17.07 47.47 -9.58
CA GLU A 169 17.51 48.40 -10.66
C GLU A 169 16.41 49.38 -11.11
N LYS A 170 15.26 49.43 -10.41
CA LYS A 170 14.13 50.33 -10.74
C LYS A 170 13.90 51.45 -9.72
N GLU A 171 14.72 51.55 -8.68
CA GLU A 171 14.58 52.60 -7.65
C GLU A 171 15.62 53.73 -7.73
N GLU A 172 16.67 53.59 -8.56
CA GLU A 172 17.70 54.64 -8.71
C GLU A 172 17.43 55.62 -9.88
N GLU A 173 16.53 55.31 -10.82
CA GLU A 173 16.13 56.23 -11.91
C GLU A 173 14.88 57.08 -11.56
N LYS A 174 14.63 57.32 -10.27
CA LYS A 174 13.57 58.24 -9.80
C LYS A 174 14.03 59.27 -8.77
N ALA A 175 15.34 59.42 -8.58
CA ALA A 175 15.95 60.39 -7.67
C ALA A 175 16.81 61.46 -8.37
N ALA A 176 16.65 61.64 -9.68
CA ALA A 176 17.27 62.71 -10.45
C ALA A 176 16.23 63.46 -11.28
N ASP A 177 15.31 64.15 -10.59
CA ASP A 177 14.64 65.37 -11.07
C ASP A 177 14.91 66.47 -10.04
#